data_AF-A0A0F9EJ04-F1
#
_entry.id   AF-A0A0F9EJ04-F1
#
_cell.length_a   1.000
_cell.length_b   1.000
_cell.length_c   1.000
_cell.angle_alpha   90.00
_cell.angle_beta   90.00
_cell.angle_gamma   90.00
#
_symmetry.space_group_name_H-M   'P 1'
#
loop_
_entity.id
_entity.type
_entity.pdbx_description
1 polymer ?
#
loop_
_entity_poly.entity_id
_entity_poly.type
_entity_poly.pdbx_seq_one_letter_code
_entity_poly.pdbx_strand_id
1 'polypeptide(L)'
;MIVPAKPRYLGAERFAKGNVKTGETFSVDSGLGGSWMVKYIHHDGVALVFRRAARPDWPAADFRYADDADAARHVYILVPDDH
;
A
#
# COMPACT_ATOMS: atom_id res chain seq x y z
N MET A 1 1.95 2.17 25.63
CA MET A 1 0.63 1.62 25.25
C MET A 1 0.60 1.58 23.73
N ILE A 2 0.62 0.39 23.11
CA ILE A 2 0.52 0.27 21.64
C ILE A 2 -0.96 0.36 21.32
N VAL A 3 -1.39 1.45 20.66
CA VAL A 3 -2.76 1.57 20.16
C VAL A 3 -2.91 0.56 19.02
N PRO A 4 -3.90 -0.36 19.07
CA PRO A 4 -4.06 -1.37 18.03
C PRO A 4 -4.56 -0.72 16.74
N ALA A 5 -3.67 -0.36 15.81
CA ALA A 5 -4.08 0.14 14.51
C ALA A 5 -4.75 -0.98 13.71
N LYS A 6 -5.99 -0.77 13.26
CA LYS A 6 -6.72 -1.74 12.43
C LYS A 6 -6.45 -1.47 10.94
N PRO A 7 -6.28 -2.52 10.12
CA PRO A 7 -6.13 -2.34 8.68
C PRO A 7 -7.46 -1.83 8.11
N ARG A 8 -7.41 -0.68 7.45
CA ARG A 8 -8.52 -0.14 6.67
C ARG A 8 -8.18 -0.25 5.19
N TYR A 9 -8.81 -1.21 4.53
CA TYR A 9 -8.74 -1.37 3.08
C TYR A 9 -9.39 -0.17 2.40
N LEU A 10 -8.72 0.33 1.37
CA LEU A 10 -9.18 1.45 0.57
C LEU A 10 -9.97 0.89 -0.61
N GLY A 11 -11.11 1.51 -0.96
CA GLY A 11 -11.86 1.11 -2.16
C GLY A 11 -11.07 1.35 -3.44
N ALA A 12 -11.40 0.63 -4.52
CA ALA A 12 -10.76 0.79 -5.83
C ALA A 12 -10.79 2.24 -6.34
N GLU A 13 -11.85 2.99 -6.00
CA GLU A 13 -11.98 4.42 -6.29
C GLU A 13 -10.82 5.27 -5.74
N ARG A 14 -10.19 4.85 -4.64
CA ARG A 14 -9.04 5.55 -4.08
C ARG A 14 -7.84 5.45 -5.02
N PHE A 15 -7.68 4.30 -5.65
CA PHE A 15 -6.57 3.97 -6.56
C PHE A 15 -6.80 4.47 -7.98
N ALA A 16 -8.05 4.78 -8.33
CA ALA A 16 -8.40 5.40 -9.59
C ALA A 16 -7.54 6.63 -9.91
N LYS A 17 -7.23 6.79 -11.20
CA LYS A 17 -6.32 7.81 -11.73
C LYS A 17 -6.67 9.21 -11.21
N GLY A 18 -5.71 9.83 -10.52
CA GLY A 18 -5.83 11.20 -10.01
C GLY A 18 -6.19 11.30 -8.52
N ASN A 19 -6.60 10.20 -7.88
CA ASN A 19 -6.92 10.20 -6.46
C ASN A 19 -5.69 9.93 -5.59
N VAL A 20 -4.87 8.93 -5.92
CA VAL A 20 -3.60 8.68 -5.21
C VAL A 20 -2.48 9.54 -5.79
N LYS A 21 -1.76 10.24 -4.92
CA LYS A 21 -0.59 11.03 -5.29
C LYS A 21 0.67 10.18 -5.24
N THR A 22 1.55 10.35 -6.23
CA THR A 22 2.91 9.78 -6.20
C THR A 22 3.62 10.18 -4.92
N GLY A 23 4.25 9.21 -4.26
CA GLY A 23 4.92 9.36 -2.96
C GLY A 23 4.04 9.08 -1.74
N GLU A 24 2.72 8.95 -1.91
CA GLU A 24 1.82 8.59 -0.82
C GLU A 24 2.15 7.17 -0.30
N THR A 25 2.14 7.01 1.02
CA THR A 25 2.58 5.78 1.69
C THR A 25 1.38 4.97 2.15
N PHE A 26 1.41 3.68 1.84
CA PHE A 26 0.40 2.70 2.16
C PHE A 26 1.04 1.49 2.85
N SER A 27 0.20 0.63 3.42
CA SER A 27 0.61 -0.68 3.94
C SER A 27 0.10 -1.78 3.02
N VAL A 28 0.89 -2.82 2.83
CA VAL A 28 0.47 -4.04 2.11
C VAL A 28 0.68 -5.26 2.97
N ASP A 29 -0.20 -6.24 2.86
CA ASP A 29 -0.01 -7.52 3.54
C ASP A 29 1.16 -8.29 2.92
N SER A 30 2.05 -8.80 3.76
CA SER A 30 3.25 -9.52 3.33
C SER A 30 3.00 -10.99 2.98
N GLY A 31 1.83 -11.54 3.32
CA GLY A 31 1.54 -12.97 3.30
C GLY A 31 2.29 -13.79 4.37
N LEU A 32 3.16 -13.16 5.16
CA LEU A 32 4.03 -13.80 6.17
C LEU A 32 3.69 -13.35 7.60
N GLY A 33 2.47 -12.85 7.83
CA GLY A 33 2.01 -12.40 9.15
C GLY A 33 2.45 -11.00 9.55
N GLY A 34 2.94 -10.19 8.60
CA GLY A 34 3.29 -8.78 8.80
C GLY A 34 2.83 -7.87 7.67
N SER A 35 3.04 -6.57 7.83
CA SER A 35 2.72 -5.56 6.82
C SER A 35 3.95 -4.76 6.39
N TRP A 36 3.97 -4.35 5.13
CA TRP A 36 5.05 -3.54 4.58
C TRP A 36 4.55 -2.13 4.26
N MET A 37 5.32 -1.12 4.66
CA MET A 37 5.11 0.23 4.14
C MET A 37 5.65 0.33 2.71
N VAL A 38 4.76 0.68 1.78
CA VAL A 38 5.05 0.89 0.36
C VAL A 38 4.63 2.29 -0.04
N LYS A 39 5.31 2.88 -1.02
CA LYS A 39 4.94 4.17 -1.59
C LYS A 39 4.38 3.97 -2.98
N TYR A 40 3.26 4.63 -3.28
CA TYR A 40 2.77 4.68 -4.65
C TYR A 40 3.75 5.47 -5.53
N ILE A 41 4.19 4.89 -6.64
CA ILE A 41 5.15 5.52 -7.54
C ILE A 41 4.41 6.09 -8.75
N HIS A 42 3.75 5.24 -9.52
CA HIS A 42 2.99 5.64 -10.69
C HIS A 42 2.10 4.49 -11.16
N HIS A 43 1.20 4.82 -12.08
CA HIS A 43 0.48 3.87 -12.90
C HIS A 43 1.10 3.91 -14.30
N ASP A 44 1.64 2.79 -14.79
CA ASP A 44 2.32 2.70 -16.08
C ASP A 44 1.37 2.44 -17.26
N GLY A 45 0.06 2.40 -17.00
CA GLY A 45 -0.97 2.07 -17.99
C GLY A 45 -1.39 0.61 -17.98
N VAL A 46 -0.60 -0.24 -17.32
CA VAL A 46 -0.81 -1.69 -17.22
C VAL A 46 -0.97 -2.12 -15.76
N ALA A 47 -0.29 -1.46 -14.84
CA ALA A 47 -0.33 -1.78 -13.42
C ALA A 47 -0.14 -0.53 -12.55
N LEU A 48 -0.66 -0.60 -11.33
CA LEU A 48 -0.28 0.31 -10.25
C LEU A 48 1.02 -0.19 -9.63
N VAL A 49 2.03 0.68 -9.63
CA VAL A 49 3.37 0.37 -9.11
C VAL A 49 3.55 1.01 -7.74
N PHE A 50 3.76 0.17 -6.74
CA PHE A 50 4.12 0.55 -5.38
C PHE A 50 5.53 0.06 -5.06
N ARG A 51 6.31 0.84 -4.32
CA ARG A 51 7.68 0.49 -3.97
C ARG A 51 7.88 0.51 -2.47
N ARG A 52 8.42 -0.58 -1.94
CA ARG A 52 8.98 -0.62 -0.59
C ARG A 52 10.38 -0.02 -0.62
N ALA A 53 10.67 0.87 0.33
CA ALA A 53 12.01 1.42 0.50
C ALA A 53 13.01 0.32 0.87
N ALA A 54 14.24 0.42 0.32
CA ALA A 54 15.34 -0.41 0.78
C ALA A 54 15.67 -0.10 2.24
N ARG A 55 16.04 -1.13 3.00
CA ARG A 55 16.65 -0.98 4.33
C ARG A 55 17.98 -1.72 4.33
N PRO A 56 18.87 -1.47 5.31
CA PRO A 56 20.15 -2.16 5.39
C PRO A 56 20.01 -3.68 5.34
N ASP A 57 18.92 -4.20 5.91
CA ASP A 57 18.67 -5.64 6.06
C ASP A 57 17.84 -6.26 4.92
N TRP A 58 17.26 -5.45 4.01
CA TRP A 58 16.49 -5.96 2.88
C TRP A 58 16.46 -5.01 1.67
N PRO A 59 16.47 -5.55 0.43
CA PRO A 59 16.40 -4.73 -0.77
C PRO A 59 15.03 -4.06 -0.95
N ALA A 60 15.01 -2.99 -1.75
CA ALA A 60 13.76 -2.42 -2.26
C ALA A 60 12.99 -3.49 -3.04
N ALA A 61 11.66 -3.44 -2.96
CA ALA A 61 10.79 -4.38 -3.66
C ALA A 61 9.64 -3.60 -4.31
N ASP A 62 9.34 -3.96 -5.56
CA ASP A 62 8.25 -3.37 -6.33
C ASP A 62 7.05 -4.31 -6.31
N PHE A 63 5.92 -3.78 -5.88
CA PHE A 63 4.62 -4.43 -5.87
C PHE A 63 3.81 -3.87 -7.03
N ARG A 64 3.37 -4.76 -7.92
CA ARG A 64 2.60 -4.41 -9.11
C ARG A 64 1.23 -5.04 -9.01
N TYR A 65 0.20 -4.21 -9.11
CA TYR A 65 -1.20 -4.64 -9.12
C TYR A 65 -1.80 -4.37 -10.49
N ALA A 66 -2.49 -5.35 -11.07
CA ALA A 66 -2.95 -5.29 -12.44
C ALA A 66 -4.01 -4.19 -12.66
N ASP A 67 -4.80 -3.89 -11.62
CA ASP A 67 -5.87 -2.92 -11.66
C ASP A 67 -6.15 -2.32 -10.27
N ASP A 68 -7.04 -1.33 -10.23
CA ASP A 68 -7.42 -0.63 -9.01
C ASP A 68 -8.09 -1.55 -7.97
N ALA A 69 -8.82 -2.57 -8.42
CA ALA A 69 -9.51 -3.52 -7.53
C ALA A 69 -8.52 -4.52 -6.93
N ASP A 70 -7.53 -4.97 -7.70
CA ASP A 70 -6.42 -5.77 -7.20
C ASP A 70 -5.62 -5.01 -6.14
N ALA A 71 -5.26 -3.75 -6.41
CA ALA A 71 -4.61 -2.88 -5.43
C ALA A 71 -5.47 -2.73 -4.16
N ALA A 72 -6.78 -2.50 -4.28
CA ALA A 72 -7.69 -2.36 -3.14
C ALA A 72 -7.78 -3.59 -2.23
N ARG A 73 -7.49 -4.79 -2.76
CA ARG A 73 -7.52 -6.05 -1.99
C ARG A 73 -6.27 -6.26 -1.16
N HIS A 74 -5.15 -5.67 -1.57
CA HIS A 74 -3.83 -5.90 -0.97
C HIS A 74 -3.27 -4.69 -0.24
N VAL A 75 -3.68 -3.48 -0.65
CA VAL A 75 -3.21 -2.20 -0.14
C VAL A 75 -4.22 -1.62 0.84
N TYR A 76 -3.75 -1.25 2.02
CA TYR A 76 -4.55 -0.65 3.07
C TYR A 76 -3.77 0.45 3.79
N ILE A 77 -4.47 1.22 4.63
CA ILE A 77 -3.84 2.14 5.58
C ILE A 77 -4.09 1.64 6.99
N LEU A 78 -3.10 1.85 7.86
CA LEU A 78 -3.27 1.65 9.29
C LEU A 78 -3.91 2.92 9.86
N VAL A 79 -5.14 2.79 10.34
CA VAL A 79 -5.83 3.88 11.02
C VAL A 79 -5.64 3.67 12.53
N PRO A 80 -5.13 4.66 13.27
CA PRO A 80 -5.08 4.55 14.73
C PRO A 80 -6.50 4.35 15.26
N ASP A 81 -6.67 3.40 16.18
CA ASP A 81 -7.96 3.19 16.87
C ASP A 81 -8.17 4.42 17.77
N ASP A 82 -9.05 5.31 17.33
CA ASP A 82 -9.47 6.49 18.08
C ASP A 82 -10.44 5.99 19.15
N HIS A 83 -9.92 5.72 20.36
CA HIS A 83 -10.72 5.31 21.49
C HIS A 83 -10.34 6.06 22.77
#